data_AF-A0A2V5VCR6-F1
#
_entry.id   AF-A0A2V5VCR6-F1
#
_cell.length_a   1.000
_cell.length_b   1.000
_cell.length_c   1.000
_cell.angle_alpha   90.00
_cell.angle_beta   90.00
_cell.angle_gamma   90.00
#
_symmetry.space_group_name_H-M   'P 1'
#
loop_
_entity.id
_entity.type
_entity.pdbx_description
1 polymer ?
#
loop_
_entity_poly.entity_id
_entity_poly.type
_entity_poly.pdbx_seq_one_letter_code
_entity_poly.pdbx_strand_id
1 'polypeptide(L)'
;MKTRVMITSVPGLVAGGMILFLGCGAESQKTGHAQSGSDVAATAAAITPATTNPSAVPIEPVPKIVTAPPRLSPGVDEIVQLAQAGVGDEVLQAYIENSPAAYKLNVDEILYLHDLGLSVETIAAMVRHNQSLQDQSTAPAVANAQPSPTITLAPPAEQPVAQPAATTQDSSINPAPVDSAYASTPPQQVSYNYFYQTLAPYGTWVEIPSYGWCWQPTVSVIDVGWRPYSNSGRWLWTDCGWYWQSDYSWGWVPFHYGRWYRSPLHGWVWAPDTTWGPAWVTWRYSDRYCGWAPLPPGAYFDVGLGFRFHGGRVGVGFDFGLVPDCYTFIPTAYFCDYRPWRYGLPRGQIVTVFNRTKIINNFGTTPNGRAIVNVGPGRNAIASVT
;
A
#
# COMPACT_ATOMS: atom_id res chain seq x y z
N MET A 1 -56.68 -14.68 23.13
CA MET A 1 -56.55 -16.14 22.91
C MET A 1 -55.38 -16.37 21.96
N LYS A 2 -54.30 -16.99 22.45
CA LYS A 2 -53.09 -17.32 21.68
C LYS A 2 -53.29 -18.71 21.08
N THR A 3 -53.05 -18.88 19.78
CA THR A 3 -52.98 -20.21 19.17
C THR A 3 -51.70 -20.30 18.33
N ARG A 4 -50.73 -21.06 18.86
CA ARG A 4 -49.60 -21.64 18.12
C ARG A 4 -50.13 -22.88 17.39
N VAL A 5 -49.71 -23.08 16.14
CA VAL A 5 -49.78 -24.40 15.49
C VAL A 5 -48.38 -24.73 14.97
N MET A 6 -47.79 -25.76 15.57
CA MET A 6 -46.65 -26.52 15.02
C MET A 6 -47.15 -27.35 13.85
N ILE A 7 -46.39 -27.40 12.76
CA ILE A 7 -46.50 -28.47 11.76
C ILE A 7 -45.15 -29.18 11.67
N THR A 8 -45.21 -30.47 11.93
CA THR A 8 -44.18 -31.51 11.89
C THR A 8 -43.74 -31.83 10.46
N SER A 9 -42.43 -32.00 10.27
CA SER A 9 -41.77 -32.51 9.06
C SER A 9 -41.70 -34.04 9.06
N VAL A 10 -41.96 -34.67 7.91
CA VAL A 10 -41.59 -36.07 7.59
C VAL A 10 -40.96 -36.07 6.18
N PRO A 11 -39.86 -36.81 5.93
CA PRO A 11 -39.03 -36.67 4.73
C PRO A 11 -39.48 -37.59 3.57
N GLY A 12 -39.33 -37.10 2.34
CA GLY A 12 -39.52 -37.85 1.10
C GLY A 12 -38.19 -38.11 0.40
N LEU A 13 -37.82 -39.38 0.33
CA LEU A 13 -36.72 -39.97 -0.43
C LEU A 13 -37.12 -40.04 -1.92
N VAL A 14 -36.27 -39.56 -2.84
CA VAL A 14 -36.35 -39.92 -4.27
C VAL A 14 -34.96 -40.25 -4.78
N ALA A 15 -34.83 -41.48 -5.28
CA ALA A 15 -33.68 -42.05 -5.93
C ALA A 15 -33.66 -41.77 -7.44
N GLY A 16 -32.48 -41.81 -8.05
CA GLY A 16 -32.34 -42.17 -9.46
C GLY A 16 -31.21 -41.47 -10.21
N GLY A 17 -30.25 -42.25 -10.71
CA GLY A 17 -29.57 -41.94 -11.98
C GLY A 17 -28.05 -41.81 -11.96
N MET A 18 -27.33 -42.89 -11.62
CA MET A 18 -25.90 -43.04 -11.87
C MET A 18 -25.71 -43.61 -13.29
N ILE A 19 -25.01 -42.90 -14.18
CA ILE A 19 -24.63 -43.38 -15.51
C ILE A 19 -23.15 -43.79 -15.48
N LEU A 20 -22.92 -45.10 -15.61
CA LEU A 20 -21.65 -45.75 -15.90
C LEU A 20 -21.53 -45.91 -17.42
N PHE A 21 -20.39 -45.50 -18.00
CA PHE A 21 -19.94 -45.99 -19.31
C PHE A 21 -18.64 -46.76 -19.14
N LEU A 22 -18.67 -48.02 -19.58
CA LEU A 22 -17.57 -48.98 -19.65
C LEU A 22 -17.57 -49.56 -21.08
N GLY A 23 -16.39 -49.68 -21.67
CA GLY A 23 -16.14 -50.27 -23.01
C GLY A 23 -14.84 -49.69 -23.57
N CYS A 24 -13.65 -50.23 -23.32
CA CYS A 24 -13.05 -51.52 -23.74
C CYS A 24 -12.64 -51.55 -25.22
N GLY A 25 -11.32 -51.66 -25.48
CA GLY A 25 -10.81 -52.20 -26.75
C GLY A 25 -9.46 -51.67 -27.28
N ALA A 26 -8.43 -52.51 -27.13
CA ALA A 26 -7.32 -52.79 -28.06
C ALA A 26 -5.94 -52.12 -27.89
N GLU A 27 -4.99 -52.99 -27.51
CA GLU A 27 -3.53 -52.88 -27.60
C GLU A 27 -3.01 -52.77 -29.05
N SER A 28 -1.86 -52.12 -29.23
CA SER A 28 -0.87 -52.55 -30.23
C SER A 28 0.54 -52.11 -29.83
N GLN A 29 1.37 -53.08 -29.44
CA GLN A 29 2.83 -52.96 -29.47
C GLN A 29 3.32 -53.22 -30.89
N LYS A 30 4.24 -52.39 -31.39
CA LYS A 30 5.31 -52.86 -32.27
C LYS A 30 6.57 -52.01 -32.13
N THR A 31 7.66 -52.76 -32.03
CA THR A 31 9.09 -52.45 -31.87
C THR A 31 9.72 -51.83 -33.12
N GLY A 32 10.80 -51.07 -32.93
CA GLY A 32 11.70 -50.63 -34.00
C GLY A 32 12.86 -49.77 -33.49
N HIS A 33 14.07 -50.35 -33.46
CA HIS A 33 15.34 -49.79 -33.02
C HIS A 33 15.81 -48.50 -33.72
N ALA A 34 16.58 -47.67 -33.00
CA ALA A 34 17.92 -47.25 -33.41
C ALA A 34 18.69 -46.58 -32.24
N GLN A 35 19.76 -47.22 -31.78
CA GLN A 35 20.86 -46.59 -31.04
C GLN A 35 21.95 -46.16 -32.03
N SER A 36 22.54 -44.99 -31.79
CA SER A 36 23.94 -44.57 -32.04
C SER A 36 23.92 -43.04 -31.96
N GLY A 37 24.59 -42.34 -31.05
CA GLY A 37 25.98 -42.50 -30.66
C GLY A 37 26.74 -41.28 -31.17
N SER A 38 26.91 -40.26 -30.32
CA SER A 38 27.98 -39.27 -30.48
C SER A 38 28.15 -38.48 -29.19
N ASP A 39 29.19 -38.87 -28.45
CA ASP A 39 29.84 -38.08 -27.42
C ASP A 39 30.18 -36.68 -27.95
N VAL A 40 29.88 -35.64 -27.17
CA VAL A 40 30.64 -34.39 -27.24
C VAL A 40 31.08 -34.03 -25.83
N ALA A 41 32.39 -34.21 -25.65
CA ALA A 41 33.14 -33.98 -24.44
C ALA A 41 32.95 -32.57 -23.89
N ALA A 42 32.65 -32.50 -22.60
CA ALA A 42 32.85 -31.33 -21.78
C ALA A 42 34.34 -30.94 -21.80
N THR A 43 34.65 -29.79 -22.40
CA THR A 43 35.98 -29.17 -22.26
C THR A 43 35.87 -28.09 -21.20
N ALA A 44 36.36 -28.39 -20.01
CA ALA A 44 36.59 -27.41 -18.96
C ALA A 44 37.80 -26.55 -19.35
N ALA A 45 37.60 -25.24 -19.47
CA ALA A 45 38.68 -24.27 -19.53
C ALA A 45 38.66 -23.44 -18.24
N ALA A 46 39.64 -23.70 -17.39
CA ALA A 46 39.97 -22.87 -16.24
C ALA A 46 40.63 -21.57 -16.72
N ILE A 47 40.21 -20.42 -16.17
CA ILE A 47 40.98 -19.17 -16.22
C ILE A 47 41.01 -18.60 -14.79
N THR A 48 42.21 -18.36 -14.31
CA THR A 48 42.65 -17.86 -13.00
C THR A 48 42.36 -16.35 -12.79
N PRO A 49 42.50 -15.82 -11.56
CA PRO A 49 41.84 -14.60 -11.09
C PRO A 49 42.72 -13.32 -11.11
N ALA A 50 42.08 -12.21 -10.68
CA ALA A 50 42.59 -10.85 -10.38
C ALA A 50 42.43 -9.86 -11.57
N THR A 51 42.01 -8.59 -11.41
CA THR A 51 42.20 -7.63 -10.31
C THR A 51 41.21 -6.45 -10.48
N THR A 52 40.72 -5.91 -9.35
CA THR A 52 40.29 -4.51 -9.08
C THR A 52 39.19 -3.80 -9.91
N ASN A 53 38.12 -3.51 -9.16
CA ASN A 53 37.01 -2.55 -9.35
C ASN A 53 37.48 -1.13 -9.75
N PRO A 54 36.67 -0.30 -10.47
CA PRO A 54 35.75 0.59 -9.74
C PRO A 54 34.50 1.01 -10.54
N SER A 55 33.30 0.71 -10.04
CA SER A 55 32.12 1.58 -10.15
C SER A 55 31.03 1.04 -9.22
N ALA A 56 31.28 1.17 -7.92
CA ALA A 56 30.19 1.10 -6.95
C ALA A 56 29.41 2.41 -7.08
N VAL A 57 28.28 2.36 -7.78
CA VAL A 57 27.28 3.43 -7.74
C VAL A 57 26.87 3.62 -6.28
N PRO A 58 26.81 4.86 -5.75
CA PRO A 58 26.38 5.09 -4.38
C PRO A 58 24.96 4.55 -4.19
N ILE A 59 24.82 3.59 -3.27
CA ILE A 59 23.52 3.13 -2.78
C ILE A 59 22.97 4.29 -1.96
N GLU A 60 21.94 4.99 -2.47
CA GLU A 60 21.26 5.98 -1.65
C GLU A 60 20.64 5.29 -0.42
N PRO A 61 20.80 5.87 0.77
CA PRO A 61 20.28 5.29 1.99
C PRO A 61 18.74 5.28 1.95
N VAL A 62 18.17 4.13 2.31
CA VAL A 62 16.75 3.93 2.62
C VAL A 62 16.22 5.16 3.37
N PRO A 63 15.08 5.76 2.98
CA PRO A 63 14.51 6.89 3.69
C PRO A 63 14.39 6.57 5.18
N LYS A 64 14.78 7.52 6.05
CA LYS A 64 14.81 7.34 7.50
C LYS A 64 13.41 6.90 7.98
N ILE A 65 13.31 5.64 8.37
CA ILE A 65 12.11 5.03 8.92
C ILE A 65 11.93 5.61 10.32
N VAL A 66 10.87 6.39 10.52
CA VAL A 66 10.51 6.93 11.84
C VAL A 66 9.86 5.79 12.63
N THR A 67 10.65 5.15 13.49
CA THR A 67 10.27 3.93 14.24
C THR A 67 9.45 4.18 15.50
N ALA A 68 9.07 5.43 15.79
CA ALA A 68 8.22 5.81 16.91
C ALA A 68 7.20 6.86 16.45
N PRO A 69 5.95 6.86 16.96
CA PRO A 69 5.03 7.93 16.64
C PRO A 69 5.70 9.27 16.97
N PRO A 70 5.52 10.32 16.14
CA PRO A 70 5.98 11.64 16.53
C PRO A 70 5.41 11.96 17.91
N ARG A 71 6.20 12.64 18.74
CA ARG A 71 5.70 13.09 20.05
C ARG A 71 4.54 14.05 19.77
N LEU A 72 3.32 13.57 20.01
CA LEU A 72 2.11 14.32 19.69
C LEU A 72 2.01 15.56 20.57
N SER A 73 1.60 16.66 19.94
CA SER A 73 1.24 17.89 20.61
C SER A 73 0.00 17.69 21.49
N PRO A 74 -0.16 18.43 22.60
CA PRO A 74 -1.30 18.29 23.49
C PRO A 74 -2.63 18.40 22.73
N GLY A 75 -3.55 17.44 22.97
CA GLY A 75 -4.88 17.39 22.36
C GLY A 75 -4.91 16.67 21.01
N VAL A 76 -3.77 16.46 20.33
CA VAL A 76 -3.72 15.68 19.08
C VAL A 76 -3.94 14.20 19.36
N ASP A 77 -3.49 13.72 20.53
CA ASP A 77 -3.70 12.35 21.01
C ASP A 77 -5.18 11.98 21.13
N GLU A 78 -6.01 12.91 21.62
CA GLU A 78 -7.46 12.71 21.69
C GLU A 78 -8.08 12.58 20.30
N ILE A 79 -7.63 13.38 19.31
CA ILE A 79 -8.12 13.25 17.94
C ILE A 79 -7.69 11.93 17.31
N VAL A 80 -6.44 11.51 17.54
CA VAL A 80 -5.94 10.20 17.07
C VAL A 80 -6.77 9.07 17.68
N GLN A 81 -7.09 9.15 18.97
CA GLN A 81 -7.94 8.16 19.64
C GLN A 81 -9.34 8.10 19.04
N LEU A 82 -9.97 9.26 18.79
CA LEU A 82 -11.29 9.33 18.14
C LEU A 82 -11.24 8.75 16.72
N ALA A 83 -10.21 9.10 15.95
CA ALA A 83 -10.01 8.60 14.59
C ALA A 83 -9.80 7.07 14.58
N GLN A 84 -9.00 6.53 15.51
CA GLN A 84 -8.80 5.08 15.68
C GLN A 84 -10.09 4.35 16.12
N ALA A 85 -10.98 5.04 16.84
CA ALA A 85 -12.30 4.52 17.17
C ALA A 85 -13.30 4.58 15.99
N GLY A 86 -12.89 5.10 14.83
CA GLY A 86 -13.72 5.21 13.63
C GLY A 86 -14.71 6.38 13.68
N VAL A 87 -14.43 7.41 14.48
CA VAL A 87 -15.23 8.64 14.50
C VAL A 87 -15.05 9.37 13.17
N GLY A 88 -16.17 9.67 12.51
CA GLY A 88 -16.17 10.32 11.20
C GLY A 88 -15.76 11.78 11.23
N ASP A 89 -15.30 12.28 10.08
CA ASP A 89 -14.73 13.62 9.92
C ASP A 89 -15.60 14.77 10.45
N GLU A 90 -16.92 14.72 10.25
CA GLU A 90 -17.84 15.77 10.73
C GLU A 90 -17.79 15.92 12.25
N VAL A 91 -17.71 14.80 12.96
CA VAL A 91 -17.65 14.78 14.43
C VAL A 91 -16.25 15.21 14.91
N LEU A 92 -15.19 14.80 14.21
CA LEU A 92 -13.83 15.25 14.51
C LEU A 92 -13.69 16.76 14.35
N GLN A 93 -14.24 17.32 13.27
CA GLN A 93 -14.23 18.76 13.02
C GLN A 93 -15.01 19.52 14.11
N ALA A 94 -16.22 19.06 14.45
CA ALA A 94 -17.01 19.66 15.52
C ALA A 94 -16.29 19.57 16.89
N TYR A 95 -15.57 18.47 17.16
CA TYR A 95 -14.79 18.32 18.38
C TYR A 95 -13.62 19.32 18.41
N ILE A 96 -12.87 19.45 17.32
CA ILE A 96 -11.78 20.43 17.18
C ILE A 96 -12.28 21.86 17.40
N GLU A 97 -13.43 22.22 16.83
CA GLU A 97 -14.01 23.57 16.96
C GLU A 97 -14.36 23.93 18.40
N ASN A 98 -14.81 22.96 19.20
CA ASN A 98 -15.21 23.17 20.60
C ASN A 98 -14.08 22.89 21.60
N SER A 99 -12.91 22.47 21.13
CA SER A 99 -11.77 22.15 21.98
C SER A 99 -11.12 23.41 22.53
N PRO A 100 -10.66 23.43 23.79
CA PRO A 100 -9.80 24.49 24.31
C PRO A 100 -8.32 24.29 23.91
N ALA A 101 -7.96 23.22 23.21
CA ALA A 101 -6.59 22.85 22.93
C ALA A 101 -5.97 23.65 21.76
N ALA A 102 -4.76 24.17 21.96
CA ALA A 102 -3.97 24.79 20.90
C ALA A 102 -3.15 23.72 20.15
N TYR A 103 -3.69 23.23 19.02
CA TYR A 103 -3.03 22.24 18.17
C TYR A 103 -1.78 22.84 17.46
N LYS A 104 -0.58 22.51 17.97
CA LYS A 104 0.71 22.98 17.42
C LYS A 104 1.36 21.96 16.49
N LEU A 105 0.69 21.65 15.39
CA LEU A 105 1.14 20.63 14.45
C LEU A 105 2.46 21.00 13.78
N ASN A 106 3.43 20.08 13.84
CA ASN A 106 4.63 20.09 13.00
C ASN A 106 4.46 19.20 11.74
N VAL A 107 5.46 19.21 10.85
CA VAL A 107 5.42 18.45 9.59
C VAL A 107 5.25 16.95 9.83
N ASP A 108 5.96 16.37 10.79
CA ASP A 108 5.88 14.93 11.09
C ASP A 108 4.50 14.55 11.64
N GLU A 109 3.88 15.41 12.45
CA GLU A 109 2.51 15.21 12.92
C GLU A 109 1.50 15.28 11.78
N ILE A 110 1.66 16.22 10.84
CA ILE A 110 0.77 16.33 9.67
C ILE A 110 0.86 15.06 8.82
N LEU A 111 2.07 14.57 8.55
CA LEU A 111 2.28 13.34 7.80
C LEU A 111 1.72 12.12 8.54
N TYR A 112 1.92 12.05 9.86
CA TYR A 112 1.37 10.99 10.69
C TYR A 112 -0.16 10.96 10.67
N LEU A 113 -0.82 12.12 10.83
CA LEU A 113 -2.29 12.23 10.77
C LEU A 113 -2.83 11.86 9.38
N HIS A 114 -2.15 12.29 8.31
CA HIS A 114 -2.48 11.87 6.95
C HIS A 114 -2.36 10.35 6.80
N ASP A 115 -1.30 9.73 7.34
CA ASP A 115 -1.06 8.29 7.25
C ASP A 115 -2.03 7.45 8.08
N LEU A 116 -2.59 8.02 9.15
CA LEU A 116 -3.71 7.45 9.87
C LEU A 116 -5.01 7.51 9.06
N GLY A 117 -5.11 8.36 8.05
CA GLY A 117 -6.28 8.51 7.20
C GLY A 117 -7.16 9.71 7.53
N LEU A 118 -6.71 10.64 8.38
CA LEU A 118 -7.45 11.88 8.60
C LEU A 118 -7.50 12.69 7.31
N SER A 119 -8.66 13.27 7.01
CA SER A 119 -8.82 14.11 5.82
C SER A 119 -8.02 15.42 5.93
N VAL A 120 -7.69 15.98 4.77
CA VAL A 120 -6.98 17.25 4.66
C VAL A 120 -7.78 18.36 5.33
N GLU A 121 -9.11 18.28 5.26
CA GLU A 121 -10.05 19.19 5.88
C GLU A 121 -9.98 19.13 7.41
N THR A 122 -9.92 17.94 8.00
CA THR A 122 -9.78 17.74 9.44
C THR A 122 -8.40 18.23 9.93
N ILE A 123 -7.33 17.92 9.20
CA ILE A 123 -5.98 18.43 9.53
C ILE A 123 -5.95 19.97 9.41
N ALA A 124 -6.54 20.53 8.36
CA ALA A 124 -6.64 21.98 8.17
C ALA A 124 -7.53 22.65 9.23
N ALA A 125 -8.55 21.95 9.76
CA ALA A 125 -9.36 22.45 10.86
C ALA A 125 -8.52 22.64 12.14
N MET A 126 -7.63 21.71 12.47
CA MET A 126 -6.70 21.86 13.61
C MET A 126 -5.81 23.11 13.46
N VAL A 127 -5.25 23.31 12.26
CA VAL A 127 -4.39 24.47 11.97
C VAL A 127 -5.17 25.78 12.10
N ARG A 128 -6.38 25.85 11.53
CA ARG A 128 -7.26 27.03 11.60
C ARG A 128 -7.72 27.33 13.02
N HIS A 129 -8.05 26.30 13.81
CA HIS A 129 -8.46 26.48 15.20
C HIS A 129 -7.36 27.16 16.02
N ASN A 130 -6.10 26.75 15.86
CA ASN A 130 -4.96 27.39 16.53
C ASN A 130 -4.77 28.87 16.12
N GLN A 131 -5.01 29.22 14.85
CA GLN A 131 -5.00 30.63 14.41
C GLN A 131 -6.11 31.44 15.09
N SER A 132 -7.33 30.89 15.19
CA SER A 132 -8.45 31.57 15.83
C SER A 132 -8.24 31.86 17.32
N LEU A 133 -7.58 30.94 18.05
CA LEU A 133 -7.22 31.14 19.45
C LEU A 133 -6.15 32.25 19.61
N GLN A 134 -5.21 32.35 18.67
CA GLN A 134 -4.21 33.42 18.64
C GLN A 134 -4.87 34.77 18.39
N ASP A 135 -5.78 34.86 17.42
CA ASP A 135 -6.50 36.08 17.09
C ASP A 135 -7.35 36.59 18.27
N GLN A 136 -8.07 35.69 18.96
CA GLN A 136 -8.84 36.01 20.17
C GLN A 136 -7.94 36.50 21.32
N SER A 137 -6.71 36.00 21.42
CA SER A 137 -5.73 36.41 22.44
C SER A 137 -5.08 37.77 22.13
N THR A 138 -5.06 38.18 20.85
CA THR A 138 -4.57 39.50 20.41
C THR A 138 -5.65 40.57 20.32
N ALA A 139 -6.92 40.24 20.59
CA ALA A 139 -7.98 41.25 20.68
C ALA A 139 -7.66 42.23 21.83
N PRO A 140 -7.67 43.56 21.60
CA PRO A 140 -7.31 44.51 22.63
C PRO A 140 -8.27 44.36 23.80
N ALA A 141 -7.74 44.05 24.98
CA ALA A 141 -8.45 44.17 26.23
C ALA A 141 -8.96 45.62 26.32
N VAL A 142 -10.26 45.83 26.14
CA VAL A 142 -10.90 47.11 26.45
C VAL A 142 -11.00 47.20 27.97
N ALA A 143 -9.84 47.37 28.61
CA ALA A 143 -9.70 47.66 30.02
C ALA A 143 -9.55 49.17 30.17
N ASN A 144 -10.48 49.77 30.91
CA ASN A 144 -10.49 51.17 31.32
C ASN A 144 -9.09 51.70 31.66
N ALA A 145 -8.47 52.44 30.74
CA ALA A 145 -7.26 53.20 30.99
C ALA A 145 -7.62 54.68 31.14
N GLN A 146 -7.52 55.16 32.38
CA GLN A 146 -7.61 56.55 32.77
C GLN A 146 -6.47 57.36 32.11
N PRO A 147 -6.70 58.55 31.55
CA PRO A 147 -5.66 59.28 30.83
C PRO A 147 -4.65 59.94 31.80
N SER A 148 -3.36 59.66 31.60
CA SER A 148 -2.23 60.42 32.18
C SER A 148 -1.51 61.19 31.06
N PRO A 149 -0.90 62.35 31.37
CA PRO A 149 -0.69 63.42 30.40
C PRO A 149 0.51 63.19 29.48
N THR A 150 0.34 63.65 28.24
CA THR A 150 1.34 63.76 27.19
C THR A 150 2.51 64.65 27.61
N ILE A 151 3.74 64.13 27.56
CA ILE A 151 4.94 64.95 27.40
C ILE A 151 5.40 64.82 25.95
N THR A 152 5.22 65.91 25.21
CA THR A 152 5.80 66.15 23.89
C THR A 152 7.29 66.43 24.06
N LEU A 153 8.14 65.63 23.42
CA LEU A 153 9.49 66.04 23.05
C LEU A 153 9.75 65.68 21.58
N ALA A 154 10.08 66.72 20.82
CA ALA A 154 10.43 66.71 19.41
C ALA A 154 11.81 66.04 19.16
N PRO A 155 12.15 65.70 17.89
CA PRO A 155 13.17 64.71 17.56
C PRO A 155 14.59 65.29 17.46
N PRO A 156 15.62 64.44 17.60
CA PRO A 156 16.89 64.71 16.96
C PRO A 156 17.40 63.55 16.07
N ALA A 157 17.66 63.92 14.82
CA ALA A 157 18.75 63.53 13.93
C ALA A 157 18.96 62.04 13.56
N GLU A 158 18.69 61.75 12.27
CA GLU A 158 19.30 60.68 11.48
C GLU A 158 20.82 60.84 11.38
N GLN A 159 21.58 59.72 11.43
CA GLN A 159 22.88 59.45 10.80
C GLN A 159 23.25 57.94 11.01
N PRO A 160 24.11 57.30 10.18
CA PRO A 160 23.68 56.40 9.10
C PRO A 160 23.98 54.91 9.34
N VAL A 161 23.30 54.09 8.52
CA VAL A 161 23.36 52.63 8.43
C VAL A 161 24.79 52.09 8.19
N ALA A 162 25.22 51.13 9.01
CA ALA A 162 26.35 50.25 8.70
C ALA A 162 25.84 48.83 8.49
N GLN A 163 25.93 48.38 7.24
CA GLN A 163 25.51 47.08 6.73
C GLN A 163 26.68 46.09 6.80
N PRO A 164 26.53 44.91 7.42
CA PRO A 164 27.46 43.81 7.22
C PRO A 164 27.21 43.13 5.87
N ALA A 165 28.31 42.87 5.17
CA ALA A 165 28.40 42.39 3.80
C ALA A 165 27.66 41.08 3.53
N ALA A 166 26.96 41.06 2.39
CA ALA A 166 26.46 39.84 1.76
C ALA A 166 27.63 39.08 1.12
N THR A 167 27.86 37.84 1.54
CA THR A 167 28.63 36.87 0.76
C THR A 167 27.72 36.33 -0.35
N THR A 168 28.01 36.72 -1.59
CA THR A 168 27.47 36.10 -2.80
C THR A 168 28.00 34.67 -2.91
N GLN A 169 27.17 33.67 -2.62
CA GLN A 169 27.38 32.31 -3.11
C GLN A 169 26.70 32.16 -4.47
N ASP A 170 27.55 32.14 -5.49
CA ASP A 170 27.27 31.78 -6.87
C ASP A 170 26.53 30.43 -6.93
N SER A 171 25.26 30.48 -7.31
CA SER A 171 24.44 29.31 -7.60
C SER A 171 24.34 29.17 -9.11
N SER A 172 25.35 28.57 -9.72
CA SER A 172 25.23 28.01 -11.07
C SER A 172 24.36 26.75 -11.00
N ILE A 173 23.05 26.95 -11.17
CA ILE A 173 22.08 25.86 -11.33
C ILE A 173 22.32 25.23 -12.71
N ASN A 174 23.07 24.13 -12.73
CA ASN A 174 23.01 23.18 -13.83
C ASN A 174 21.88 22.18 -13.51
N PRO A 175 20.82 22.05 -14.32
CA PRO A 175 19.79 21.04 -14.07
C PRO A 175 20.40 19.66 -14.33
N ALA A 176 20.72 18.94 -13.24
CA ALA A 176 21.11 17.54 -13.35
C ALA A 176 19.93 16.73 -13.93
N PRO A 177 20.18 15.82 -14.89
CA PRO A 177 19.13 15.04 -15.53
C PRO A 177 18.48 14.09 -14.52
N VAL A 178 17.15 14.05 -14.52
CA VAL A 178 16.33 13.15 -13.70
C VAL A 178 16.49 11.70 -14.16
N ASP A 179 17.47 10.98 -13.60
CA ASP A 179 17.62 9.55 -13.83
C ASP A 179 16.72 8.77 -12.85
N SER A 180 15.69 8.11 -13.39
CA SER A 180 14.69 7.36 -12.61
C SER A 180 15.25 5.99 -12.23
N ALA A 181 16.03 5.92 -11.15
CA ALA A 181 16.54 4.66 -10.60
C ALA A 181 15.78 4.27 -9.32
N TYR A 182 14.57 3.71 -9.44
CA TYR A 182 13.89 3.04 -8.33
C TYR A 182 14.42 1.61 -8.18
N ALA A 183 15.66 1.47 -7.69
CA ALA A 183 16.19 0.18 -7.26
C ALA A 183 15.99 0.03 -5.75
N SER A 184 14.89 -0.57 -5.31
CA SER A 184 14.68 -0.91 -3.90
C SER A 184 15.30 -2.26 -3.58
N THR A 185 16.56 -2.25 -3.14
CA THR A 185 17.13 -3.44 -2.49
C THR A 185 16.49 -3.55 -1.10
N PRO A 186 15.84 -4.67 -0.74
CA PRO A 186 15.18 -4.80 0.56
C PRO A 186 16.19 -4.65 1.71
N PRO A 187 15.80 -4.04 2.85
CA PRO A 187 16.65 -3.98 4.03
C PRO A 187 17.02 -5.40 4.48
N GLN A 188 18.29 -5.61 4.84
CA GLN A 188 18.77 -6.93 5.25
C GLN A 188 18.07 -7.35 6.55
N GLN A 189 17.30 -8.44 6.44
CA GLN A 189 16.54 -9.16 7.48
C GLN A 189 15.46 -8.34 8.21
N VAL A 190 14.25 -8.32 7.63
CA VAL A 190 13.02 -7.98 8.35
C VAL A 190 12.56 -9.15 9.22
N SER A 191 11.94 -8.85 10.37
CA SER A 191 11.37 -9.85 11.30
C SER A 191 9.95 -9.47 11.70
N TYR A 192 9.19 -10.42 12.25
CA TYR A 192 7.82 -10.14 12.71
C TYR A 192 7.81 -9.13 13.86
N ASN A 193 8.77 -9.21 14.79
CA ASN A 193 8.93 -8.22 15.86
C ASN A 193 9.16 -6.81 15.30
N TYR A 194 9.98 -6.71 14.27
CA TYR A 194 10.21 -5.44 13.59
C TYR A 194 8.91 -4.90 12.95
N PHE A 195 8.08 -5.76 12.34
CA PHE A 195 6.78 -5.36 11.80
C PHE A 195 5.82 -4.89 12.91
N TYR A 196 5.72 -5.63 14.02
CA TYR A 196 4.87 -5.25 15.16
C TYR A 196 5.18 -3.84 15.65
N GLN A 197 6.47 -3.52 15.84
CA GLN A 197 6.92 -2.22 16.32
C GLN A 197 6.69 -1.10 15.30
N THR A 198 7.03 -1.33 14.03
CA THR A 198 6.96 -0.31 12.98
C THR A 198 5.53 0.05 12.61
N LEU A 199 4.60 -0.91 12.69
CA LEU A 199 3.20 -0.72 12.29
C LEU A 199 2.27 -0.32 13.45
N ALA A 200 2.69 -0.53 14.70
CA ALA A 200 1.89 -0.17 15.88
C ALA A 200 1.39 1.29 15.91
N PRO A 201 2.13 2.30 15.42
CA PRO A 201 1.64 3.68 15.42
C PRO A 201 0.48 3.95 14.44
N TYR A 202 0.31 3.10 13.42
CA TYR A 202 -0.55 3.37 12.27
C TYR A 202 -1.79 2.46 12.20
N GLY A 203 -1.97 1.58 13.18
CA GLY A 203 -3.05 0.62 13.19
C GLY A 203 -2.98 -0.35 14.37
N THR A 204 -3.93 -1.28 14.40
CA THR A 204 -4.12 -2.19 15.52
C THR A 204 -3.83 -3.61 15.09
N TRP A 205 -3.15 -4.36 15.95
CA TRP A 205 -2.98 -5.80 15.77
C TRP A 205 -4.19 -6.54 16.32
N VAL A 206 -4.81 -7.38 15.49
CA VAL A 206 -6.00 -8.17 15.80
C VAL A 206 -5.75 -9.63 15.50
N GLU A 207 -6.24 -10.53 16.35
CA GLU A 207 -6.14 -11.96 16.09
C GLU A 207 -7.26 -12.41 15.15
N ILE A 208 -6.89 -12.92 13.97
CA ILE A 208 -7.82 -13.44 12.98
C ILE A 208 -7.85 -14.96 13.04
N PRO A 209 -9.03 -15.58 13.25
CA PRO A 209 -9.16 -17.02 13.20
C PRO A 209 -8.59 -17.59 11.90
N SER A 210 -7.67 -18.55 12.01
CA SER A 210 -6.90 -19.18 10.90
C SER A 210 -5.65 -18.45 10.41
N TYR A 211 -5.46 -17.16 10.71
CA TYR A 211 -4.29 -16.39 10.22
C TYR A 211 -3.41 -15.82 11.34
N GLY A 212 -3.86 -15.88 12.60
CA GLY A 212 -3.13 -15.34 13.74
C GLY A 212 -3.17 -13.82 13.77
N TRP A 213 -2.12 -13.20 14.33
CA TRP A 213 -2.02 -11.74 14.44
C TRP A 213 -1.90 -11.07 13.08
N CYS A 214 -2.94 -10.32 12.71
CA CYS A 214 -2.98 -9.50 11.52
C CYS A 214 -3.06 -8.02 11.93
N TRP A 215 -2.49 -7.15 11.10
CA TRP A 215 -2.51 -5.70 11.34
C TRP A 215 -3.67 -5.06 10.56
N GLN A 216 -4.50 -4.29 11.25
CA GLN A 216 -5.58 -3.49 10.69
C GLN A 216 -5.12 -2.02 10.65
N PRO A 217 -4.85 -1.43 9.47
CA PRO A 217 -4.49 -0.02 9.37
C PRO A 217 -5.63 0.87 9.85
N THR A 218 -5.32 1.92 10.62
CA THR A 218 -6.32 2.90 11.07
C THR A 218 -7.06 3.53 9.89
N VAL A 219 -6.37 3.82 8.78
CA VAL A 219 -7.01 4.40 7.58
C VAL A 219 -8.13 3.51 7.02
N SER A 220 -8.04 2.19 7.18
CA SER A 220 -9.12 1.27 6.75
C SER A 220 -10.33 1.25 7.67
N VAL A 221 -10.17 1.73 8.91
CA VAL A 221 -11.27 1.90 9.88
C VAL A 221 -11.98 3.23 9.61
N ILE A 222 -11.22 4.28 9.32
CA ILE A 222 -11.74 5.62 9.01
C ILE A 222 -12.45 5.62 7.65
N ASP A 223 -11.78 5.12 6.61
CA ASP A 223 -12.33 5.03 5.25
C ASP A 223 -12.68 3.58 4.91
N VAL A 224 -13.97 3.24 5.01
CA VAL A 224 -14.50 1.92 4.63
C VAL A 224 -14.36 1.60 3.13
N GLY A 225 -14.08 2.62 2.31
CA GLY A 225 -13.75 2.52 0.89
C GLY A 225 -12.28 2.23 0.63
N TRP A 226 -11.41 2.38 1.64
CA TRP A 226 -9.98 2.16 1.55
C TRP A 226 -9.65 0.73 1.11
N ARG A 227 -8.69 0.60 0.22
CA ARG A 227 -8.22 -0.67 -0.30
C ARG A 227 -6.70 -0.70 -0.39
N PRO A 228 -6.07 -1.83 -0.01
CA PRO A 228 -4.65 -2.04 -0.26
C PRO A 228 -4.36 -2.04 -1.77
N TYR A 229 -3.18 -1.54 -2.14
CA TYR A 229 -2.76 -1.33 -3.53
C TYR A 229 -3.70 -0.42 -4.33
N SER A 230 -4.40 0.52 -3.68
CA SER A 230 -5.32 1.43 -4.37
C SER A 230 -5.14 2.85 -3.87
N ASN A 231 -5.56 3.13 -2.64
CA ASN A 231 -5.51 4.47 -2.08
C ASN A 231 -4.05 4.87 -1.79
N SER A 232 -3.74 6.16 -1.97
CA SER A 232 -2.44 6.78 -1.63
C SER A 232 -1.23 5.98 -2.12
N GLY A 233 -1.21 5.72 -3.43
CA GLY A 233 -0.08 5.13 -4.11
C GLY A 233 -0.33 4.94 -5.61
N ARG A 234 0.68 4.43 -6.32
CA ARG A 234 0.65 4.27 -7.77
C ARG A 234 1.47 3.08 -8.25
N TRP A 235 1.16 2.59 -9.45
CA TRP A 235 1.92 1.54 -10.12
C TRP A 235 3.09 2.13 -10.89
N LEU A 236 4.30 1.62 -10.63
CA LEU A 236 5.52 1.96 -11.37
C LEU A 236 6.10 0.70 -12.00
N TRP A 237 6.63 0.81 -13.21
CA TRP A 237 7.36 -0.29 -13.83
C TRP A 237 8.84 -0.25 -13.38
N THR A 238 9.36 -1.35 -12.84
CA THR A 238 10.75 -1.50 -12.40
C THR A 238 11.39 -2.75 -13.02
N ASP A 239 12.64 -3.03 -12.64
CA ASP A 239 13.35 -4.28 -12.96
C ASP A 239 12.67 -5.53 -12.34
N CYS A 240 11.86 -5.32 -11.29
CA CYS A 240 11.05 -6.33 -10.64
C CYS A 240 9.59 -6.38 -11.17
N GLY A 241 9.27 -5.69 -12.27
CA GLY A 241 7.92 -5.65 -12.85
C GLY A 241 7.08 -4.51 -12.26
N TRP A 242 5.77 -4.72 -12.07
CA TRP A 242 4.90 -3.73 -11.45
C TRP A 242 5.16 -3.63 -9.95
N TYR A 243 5.70 -2.50 -9.56
CA TYR A 243 5.96 -2.10 -8.20
C TYR A 243 4.84 -1.17 -7.71
N TRP A 244 4.32 -1.44 -6.51
CA TRP A 244 3.40 -0.52 -5.85
C TRP A 244 4.18 0.52 -5.05
N GLN A 245 4.21 1.76 -5.54
CA GLN A 245 4.74 2.88 -4.79
C GLN A 245 3.64 3.44 -3.88
N SER A 246 3.75 3.17 -2.58
CA SER A 246 2.88 3.76 -1.57
C SER A 246 3.33 5.18 -1.21
N ASP A 247 2.37 6.06 -0.95
CA ASP A 247 2.57 7.38 -0.35
C ASP A 247 2.50 7.33 1.19
N TYR A 248 1.93 6.27 1.77
CA TYR A 248 1.98 6.04 3.22
C TYR A 248 3.40 5.75 3.71
N SER A 249 3.84 6.38 4.80
CA SER A 249 5.17 6.15 5.38
C SER A 249 5.39 4.72 5.88
N TRP A 250 4.31 4.04 6.28
CA TRP A 250 4.32 2.64 6.68
C TRP A 250 4.22 1.65 5.51
N GLY A 251 3.87 2.13 4.30
CA GLY A 251 3.47 1.30 3.17
C GLY A 251 4.55 0.35 2.65
N TRP A 252 5.82 0.68 2.87
CA TRP A 252 6.94 -0.17 2.45
C TRP A 252 6.91 -1.57 3.09
N VAL A 253 6.25 -1.74 4.25
CA VAL A 253 6.06 -3.06 4.87
C VAL A 253 4.90 -3.81 4.21
N PRO A 254 3.62 -3.46 4.42
CA PRO A 254 2.52 -4.36 4.08
C PRO A 254 2.20 -4.44 2.58
N PHE A 255 2.79 -3.56 1.74
CA PHE A 255 2.68 -3.66 0.28
C PHE A 255 3.79 -4.49 -0.38
N HIS A 256 4.86 -4.83 0.36
CA HIS A 256 5.98 -5.62 -0.18
C HIS A 256 6.26 -6.90 0.61
N TYR A 257 5.72 -7.00 1.82
CA TYR A 257 5.79 -8.14 2.71
C TYR A 257 4.37 -8.57 3.06
N GLY A 258 4.15 -9.86 3.36
CA GLY A 258 2.86 -10.36 3.83
C GLY A 258 1.75 -10.45 2.79
N ARG A 259 0.53 -10.68 3.28
CA ARG A 259 -0.70 -10.89 2.50
C ARG A 259 -1.86 -10.14 3.10
N TRP A 260 -2.83 -9.76 2.29
CA TRP A 260 -4.02 -9.06 2.76
C TRP A 260 -5.23 -9.96 2.76
N TYR A 261 -6.00 -9.90 3.83
CA TYR A 261 -7.27 -10.60 3.99
C TYR A 261 -8.38 -9.59 4.21
N ARG A 262 -9.53 -9.82 3.57
CA ARG A 262 -10.75 -9.04 3.82
C ARG A 262 -11.61 -9.76 4.85
N SER A 263 -11.34 -9.48 6.12
CA SER A 263 -12.11 -9.97 7.25
C SER A 263 -13.56 -9.47 7.19
N PRO A 264 -14.56 -10.33 7.41
CA PRO A 264 -15.96 -9.91 7.53
C PRO A 264 -16.20 -8.93 8.69
N LEU A 265 -15.42 -9.03 9.76
CA LEU A 265 -15.58 -8.20 10.97
C LEU A 265 -14.69 -6.94 10.94
N HIS A 266 -13.47 -7.07 10.41
CA HIS A 266 -12.44 -6.02 10.50
C HIS A 266 -12.12 -5.35 9.16
N GLY A 267 -12.79 -5.72 8.06
CA GLY A 267 -12.42 -5.21 6.74
C GLY A 267 -11.02 -5.69 6.33
N TRP A 268 -10.20 -4.82 5.75
CA TRP A 268 -8.86 -5.18 5.30
C TRP A 268 -7.88 -5.31 6.47
N VAL A 269 -7.29 -6.50 6.60
CA VAL A 269 -6.24 -6.80 7.58
C VAL A 269 -5.06 -7.46 6.88
N TRP A 270 -3.87 -7.21 7.38
CA TRP A 270 -2.61 -7.68 6.81
C TRP A 270 -1.97 -8.76 7.66
N ALA A 271 -1.71 -9.93 7.07
CA ALA A 271 -0.98 -11.03 7.69
C ALA A 271 0.52 -10.95 7.32
N PRO A 272 1.44 -10.99 8.30
CA PRO A 272 2.87 -10.84 8.04
C PRO A 272 3.50 -12.03 7.32
N ASP A 273 4.47 -11.74 6.45
CA ASP A 273 5.44 -12.67 5.82
C ASP A 273 6.75 -11.89 5.65
N THR A 274 7.90 -12.57 5.67
CA THR A 274 9.22 -11.95 5.47
C THR A 274 9.71 -11.99 4.03
N THR A 275 8.98 -12.67 3.13
CA THR A 275 9.31 -12.72 1.71
C THR A 275 8.96 -11.40 1.04
N TRP A 276 9.97 -10.70 0.52
CA TRP A 276 9.78 -9.47 -0.24
C TRP A 276 9.26 -9.74 -1.65
N GLY A 277 8.38 -8.88 -2.15
CA GLY A 277 7.98 -8.80 -3.55
C GLY A 277 7.61 -7.37 -3.95
N PRO A 278 7.64 -7.04 -5.26
CA PRO A 278 7.33 -5.70 -5.76
C PRO A 278 5.86 -5.30 -5.51
N ALA A 279 4.96 -6.29 -5.52
CA ALA A 279 3.59 -6.22 -5.03
C ALA A 279 3.01 -7.64 -4.96
N TRP A 280 2.26 -7.95 -3.90
CA TRP A 280 1.59 -9.24 -3.74
C TRP A 280 0.12 -9.16 -4.17
N VAL A 281 -0.09 -9.07 -5.48
CA VAL A 281 -1.43 -8.98 -6.09
C VAL A 281 -1.63 -10.06 -7.16
N THR A 282 -2.87 -10.53 -7.30
CA THR A 282 -3.35 -11.22 -8.50
C THR A 282 -3.90 -10.19 -9.48
N TRP A 283 -3.69 -10.42 -10.77
CA TRP A 283 -4.05 -9.48 -11.81
C TRP A 283 -5.22 -9.99 -12.63
N ARG A 284 -6.09 -9.07 -13.07
CA ARG A 284 -7.08 -9.29 -14.11
C ARG A 284 -6.95 -8.23 -15.18
N TYR A 285 -7.01 -8.63 -16.44
CA TYR A 285 -6.73 -7.72 -17.54
C TYR A 285 -7.64 -7.94 -18.75
N SER A 286 -7.97 -6.83 -19.40
CA SER A 286 -8.35 -6.72 -20.80
C SER A 286 -7.71 -5.44 -21.37
N ASP A 287 -7.78 -5.26 -22.68
CA ASP A 287 -7.37 -4.01 -23.35
C ASP A 287 -8.01 -2.75 -22.71
N ARG A 288 -9.27 -2.86 -22.28
CA ARG A 288 -10.04 -1.74 -21.71
C ARG A 288 -9.89 -1.56 -20.20
N TYR A 289 -9.66 -2.63 -19.46
CA TYR A 289 -9.62 -2.59 -18.00
C TYR A 289 -8.44 -3.34 -17.43
N CYS A 290 -7.76 -2.69 -16.48
CA CYS A 290 -6.82 -3.34 -15.59
C CYS A 290 -7.45 -3.46 -14.21
N GLY A 291 -7.32 -4.63 -13.60
CA GLY A 291 -7.73 -4.85 -12.23
C GLY A 291 -6.75 -5.71 -11.47
N TRP A 292 -6.77 -5.56 -10.16
CA TRP A 292 -5.91 -6.30 -9.26
C TRP A 292 -6.62 -6.51 -7.93
N ALA A 293 -6.27 -7.59 -7.26
CA ALA A 293 -6.66 -7.86 -5.90
C ALA A 293 -5.42 -8.31 -5.11
N PRO A 294 -5.31 -7.93 -3.83
CA PRO A 294 -4.26 -8.46 -2.98
C PRO A 294 -4.32 -9.98 -2.91
N LEU A 295 -3.16 -10.64 -2.89
CA LEU A 295 -3.10 -12.08 -2.64
C LEU A 295 -3.48 -12.36 -1.17
N PRO A 296 -4.36 -13.36 -0.92
CA PRO A 296 -4.79 -13.70 0.43
C PRO A 296 -3.73 -14.52 1.18
N PRO A 297 -3.80 -14.57 2.52
CA PRO A 297 -2.98 -15.48 3.31
C PRO A 297 -3.13 -16.92 2.81
N GLY A 298 -2.01 -17.65 2.74
CA GLY A 298 -1.96 -18.98 2.14
C GLY A 298 -1.48 -18.99 0.68
N ALA A 299 -1.48 -17.85 -0.02
CA ALA A 299 -0.92 -17.72 -1.37
C ALA A 299 0.58 -17.43 -1.31
N TYR A 300 1.42 -18.40 -1.61
CA TYR A 300 2.88 -18.28 -1.59
C TYR A 300 3.44 -18.46 -3.00
N PHE A 301 4.53 -17.77 -3.32
CA PHE A 301 5.27 -17.96 -4.56
C PHE A 301 6.60 -18.61 -4.24
N ASP A 302 6.75 -19.88 -4.64
CA ASP A 302 7.96 -20.65 -4.46
C ASP A 302 8.83 -20.50 -5.72
N VAL A 303 10.04 -19.94 -5.58
CA VAL A 303 10.94 -19.67 -6.73
C VAL A 303 11.22 -20.96 -7.50
N GLY A 304 11.07 -20.90 -8.83
CA GLY A 304 11.22 -22.06 -9.73
C GLY A 304 10.06 -23.06 -9.71
N LEU A 305 9.12 -22.91 -8.77
CA LEU A 305 8.02 -23.85 -8.54
C LEU A 305 6.64 -23.23 -8.82
N GLY A 306 6.52 -21.91 -8.76
CA GLY A 306 5.29 -21.16 -9.01
C GLY A 306 4.44 -20.98 -7.76
N PHE A 307 3.14 -20.79 -7.95
CA PHE A 307 2.23 -20.52 -6.84
C PHE A 307 1.81 -21.78 -6.09
N ARG A 308 1.70 -21.62 -4.77
CA ARG A 308 1.07 -22.57 -3.86
C ARG A 308 -0.04 -21.85 -3.09
N PHE A 309 -1.18 -22.51 -2.94
CA PHE A 309 -2.31 -22.02 -2.16
C PHE A 309 -2.75 -23.10 -1.17
N HIS A 310 -2.79 -22.75 0.12
CA HIS A 310 -3.11 -23.68 1.23
C HIS A 310 -2.36 -25.02 1.17
N GLY A 311 -1.09 -25.01 0.75
CA GLY A 311 -0.26 -26.21 0.66
C GLY A 311 -0.25 -26.89 -0.71
N GLY A 312 -1.22 -26.63 -1.58
CA GLY A 312 -1.29 -27.21 -2.93
C GLY A 312 -0.73 -26.29 -4.02
N ARG A 313 -0.04 -26.85 -5.01
CA ARG A 313 0.40 -26.10 -6.20
C ARG A 313 -0.80 -25.66 -7.03
N VAL A 314 -0.76 -24.43 -7.54
CA VAL A 314 -1.83 -23.87 -8.38
C VAL A 314 -1.24 -23.25 -9.65
N GLY A 315 -2.05 -23.23 -10.71
CA GLY A 315 -1.65 -22.68 -12.01
C GLY A 315 -1.64 -21.15 -12.03
N VAL A 316 -1.00 -20.58 -13.05
CA VAL A 316 -0.92 -19.12 -13.28
C VAL A 316 -2.28 -18.43 -13.45
N GLY A 317 -3.33 -19.18 -13.82
CA GLY A 317 -4.70 -18.68 -13.97
C GLY A 317 -5.57 -18.80 -12.72
N PHE A 318 -5.02 -19.21 -11.57
CA PHE A 318 -5.78 -19.46 -10.35
C PHE A 318 -6.29 -18.16 -9.71
N ASP A 319 -7.53 -18.18 -9.20
CA ASP A 319 -8.23 -16.99 -8.69
C ASP A 319 -8.07 -16.76 -7.17
N PHE A 320 -7.47 -17.71 -6.46
CA PHE A 320 -7.26 -17.69 -5.01
C PHE A 320 -8.55 -17.56 -4.19
N GLY A 321 -9.71 -17.92 -4.77
CA GLY A 321 -11.02 -17.78 -4.13
C GLY A 321 -11.46 -16.33 -3.98
N LEU A 322 -10.84 -15.39 -4.69
CA LEU A 322 -11.14 -13.96 -4.58
C LEU A 322 -12.38 -13.60 -5.40
N VAL A 323 -13.39 -13.08 -4.70
CA VAL A 323 -14.64 -12.57 -5.29
C VAL A 323 -14.43 -11.20 -5.95
N PRO A 324 -15.33 -10.75 -6.87
CA PRO A 324 -15.17 -9.48 -7.58
C PRO A 324 -14.94 -8.29 -6.65
N ASP A 325 -15.58 -8.32 -5.48
CA ASP A 325 -15.53 -7.26 -4.47
C ASP A 325 -14.13 -7.11 -3.82
N CYS A 326 -13.21 -8.07 -4.01
CA CYS A 326 -11.81 -7.95 -3.60
C CYS A 326 -10.95 -7.18 -4.62
N TYR A 327 -11.43 -6.98 -5.85
CA TYR A 327 -10.68 -6.36 -6.93
C TYR A 327 -10.92 -4.85 -7.00
N THR A 328 -9.86 -4.11 -7.26
CA THR A 328 -9.94 -2.75 -7.82
C THR A 328 -9.86 -2.88 -9.34
N PHE A 329 -10.75 -2.20 -10.05
CA PHE A 329 -10.70 -2.10 -11.52
C PHE A 329 -10.67 -0.65 -11.93
N ILE A 330 -9.86 -0.34 -12.95
CA ILE A 330 -9.79 0.97 -13.59
C ILE A 330 -9.67 0.81 -15.11
N PRO A 331 -10.04 1.83 -15.90
CA PRO A 331 -9.70 1.85 -17.32
C PRO A 331 -8.18 1.78 -17.49
N THR A 332 -7.69 0.94 -18.40
CA THR A 332 -6.24 0.67 -18.56
C THR A 332 -5.44 1.93 -18.88
N ALA A 333 -6.04 2.91 -19.57
CA ALA A 333 -5.42 4.19 -19.90
C ALA A 333 -4.98 5.02 -18.69
N TYR A 334 -5.55 4.80 -17.51
CA TYR A 334 -5.20 5.52 -16.27
C TYR A 334 -4.32 4.68 -15.33
N PHE A 335 -3.81 3.53 -15.79
CA PHE A 335 -3.12 2.59 -14.92
C PHE A 335 -1.83 3.14 -14.31
N CYS A 336 -1.10 3.96 -15.07
CA CYS A 336 0.14 4.59 -14.64
C CYS A 336 -0.04 6.04 -14.12
N ASP A 337 -1.28 6.50 -13.93
CA ASP A 337 -1.54 7.82 -13.35
C ASP A 337 -0.97 7.94 -11.93
N TYR A 338 -0.73 9.17 -11.47
CA TYR A 338 -0.26 9.42 -10.10
C TYR A 338 -1.28 8.96 -9.04
N ARG A 339 -2.59 9.00 -9.36
CA ARG A 339 -3.68 8.61 -8.45
C ARG A 339 -4.65 7.65 -9.13
N PRO A 340 -4.23 6.41 -9.45
CA PRO A 340 -5.03 5.48 -10.24
C PRO A 340 -6.37 5.15 -9.57
N TRP A 341 -6.44 5.18 -8.23
CA TRP A 341 -7.67 4.92 -7.48
C TRP A 341 -8.82 5.89 -7.77
N ARG A 342 -8.54 7.11 -8.26
CA ARG A 342 -9.58 8.08 -8.63
C ARG A 342 -10.43 7.62 -9.82
N TYR A 343 -9.92 6.66 -10.59
CA TYR A 343 -10.62 6.04 -11.72
C TYR A 343 -11.20 4.67 -11.36
N GLY A 344 -11.22 4.32 -10.07
CA GLY A 344 -11.84 3.12 -9.54
C GLY A 344 -13.29 2.99 -9.99
N LEU A 345 -13.64 1.85 -10.59
CA LEU A 345 -15.00 1.61 -11.03
C LEU A 345 -15.97 1.51 -9.83
N PRO A 346 -17.20 2.07 -9.96
CA PRO A 346 -18.22 1.91 -8.93
C PRO A 346 -18.64 0.44 -8.81
N ARG A 347 -19.10 0.04 -7.62
CA ARG A 347 -19.45 -1.36 -7.30
C ARG A 347 -20.38 -2.02 -8.32
N GLY A 348 -21.35 -1.28 -8.87
CA GLY A 348 -22.29 -1.78 -9.88
C GLY A 348 -21.64 -2.26 -11.19
N GLN A 349 -20.41 -1.82 -11.50
CA GLN A 349 -19.69 -2.23 -12.71
C GLN A 349 -18.66 -3.34 -12.46
N ILE A 350 -18.24 -3.55 -11.21
CA ILE A 350 -17.15 -4.48 -10.84
C ILE A 350 -17.45 -5.90 -11.32
N VAL A 351 -18.65 -6.44 -11.08
CA VAL A 351 -19.01 -7.81 -11.49
C VAL A 351 -18.97 -7.96 -13.01
N THR A 352 -19.47 -6.97 -13.75
CA THR A 352 -19.46 -6.98 -15.22
C THR A 352 -18.04 -6.99 -15.77
N VAL A 353 -17.16 -6.14 -15.23
CA VAL A 353 -15.76 -6.06 -15.67
C VAL A 353 -14.96 -7.30 -15.23
N PHE A 354 -15.23 -7.82 -14.03
CA PHE A 354 -14.64 -9.06 -13.55
C PHE A 354 -14.89 -10.22 -14.53
N ASN A 355 -16.14 -10.38 -14.99
CA ASN A 355 -16.52 -11.42 -15.95
C ASN A 355 -15.95 -11.21 -17.37
N ARG A 356 -15.44 -10.01 -17.69
CA ARG A 356 -14.89 -9.65 -19.02
C ARG A 356 -13.37 -9.58 -19.04
N THR A 357 -12.71 -9.75 -17.91
CA THR A 357 -11.25 -9.73 -17.77
C THR A 357 -10.72 -11.13 -17.50
N LYS A 358 -9.44 -11.37 -17.76
CA LYS A 358 -8.78 -12.67 -17.52
C LYS A 358 -7.70 -12.54 -16.46
N ILE A 359 -7.51 -13.60 -15.67
CA ILE A 359 -6.43 -13.67 -14.68
C ILE A 359 -5.07 -13.79 -15.37
N ILE A 360 -4.09 -13.01 -14.92
CA ILE A 360 -2.72 -13.01 -15.46
C ILE A 360 -1.65 -12.95 -14.36
N ASN A 361 -1.49 -14.03 -13.58
CA ASN A 361 -0.51 -14.08 -12.48
C ASN A 361 0.89 -14.41 -12.97
N ASN A 362 1.45 -13.50 -13.77
CA ASN A 362 2.79 -13.62 -14.32
C ASN A 362 3.84 -13.26 -13.27
N PHE A 363 4.10 -14.19 -12.36
CA PHE A 363 5.18 -14.08 -11.38
C PHE A 363 6.41 -14.85 -11.85
N GLY A 364 7.57 -14.34 -11.50
CA GLY A 364 8.84 -14.95 -11.84
C GLY A 364 9.97 -14.47 -10.93
N THR A 365 11.18 -14.56 -11.43
CA THR A 365 12.37 -14.03 -10.77
C THR A 365 13.21 -13.23 -11.74
N THR A 366 14.01 -12.32 -11.21
CA THR A 366 15.01 -11.59 -11.98
C THR A 366 16.00 -12.57 -12.62
N PRO A 367 16.69 -12.21 -13.72
CA PRO A 367 17.64 -13.11 -14.40
C PRO A 367 18.75 -13.64 -13.49
N ASN A 368 19.15 -12.87 -12.47
CA ASN A 368 20.12 -13.30 -11.45
C ASN A 368 19.52 -14.20 -10.36
N GLY A 369 18.22 -14.48 -10.39
CA GLY A 369 17.48 -15.31 -9.43
C GLY A 369 17.32 -14.70 -8.05
N ARG A 370 17.70 -13.43 -7.84
CA ARG A 370 17.81 -12.83 -6.50
C ARG A 370 16.52 -12.17 -6.00
N ALA A 371 15.63 -11.77 -6.92
CA ALA A 371 14.40 -11.06 -6.56
C ALA A 371 13.18 -11.63 -7.29
N ILE A 372 12.03 -11.53 -6.64
CA ILE A 372 10.73 -11.89 -7.20
C ILE A 372 10.28 -10.79 -8.15
N VAL A 373 9.74 -11.18 -9.30
CA VAL A 373 9.21 -10.29 -10.32
C VAL A 373 7.70 -10.49 -10.41
N ASN A 374 6.93 -9.41 -10.41
CA ASN A 374 5.49 -9.42 -10.69
C ASN A 374 5.21 -8.67 -11.98
N VAL A 375 5.10 -9.39 -13.10
CA VAL A 375 4.93 -8.77 -14.43
C VAL A 375 3.50 -8.31 -14.68
N GLY A 376 2.51 -8.99 -14.09
CA GLY A 376 1.09 -8.71 -14.33
C GLY A 376 0.77 -8.48 -15.81
N PRO A 377 0.04 -7.39 -16.17
CA PRO A 377 -0.06 -6.95 -17.56
C PRO A 377 1.30 -6.44 -18.03
N GLY A 378 1.95 -7.09 -18.99
CA GLY A 378 3.30 -6.69 -19.40
C GLY A 378 3.39 -5.21 -19.81
N ARG A 379 4.55 -4.57 -19.55
CA ARG A 379 4.78 -3.13 -19.81
C ARG A 379 4.27 -2.66 -21.16
N ASN A 380 4.55 -3.40 -22.23
CA ASN A 380 4.16 -3.05 -23.59
C ASN A 380 2.63 -3.07 -23.79
N ALA A 381 1.91 -3.96 -23.10
CA ALA A 381 0.46 -4.02 -23.16
C ALA A 381 -0.16 -2.75 -22.54
N ILE A 382 0.39 -2.27 -21.43
CA ILE A 382 -0.03 -1.01 -20.82
C ILE A 382 0.38 0.18 -21.70
N ALA A 383 1.63 0.25 -22.14
CA ALA A 383 2.15 1.35 -22.97
C ALA A 383 1.44 1.49 -24.33
N SER A 384 0.74 0.45 -24.80
CA SER A 384 -0.03 0.52 -26.05
C SER A 384 -1.39 1.24 -25.92
N VAL A 385 -1.84 1.51 -24.69
CA VAL A 385 -3.16 2.09 -24.39
C VAL A 385 -3.11 3.30 -23.46
N THR A 386 -1.91 3.69 -23.00
CA THR A 386 -1.59 4.90 -22.22
C THR A 386 -0.74 5.81 -23.08
#